data_AF-A0AAP0B9M5-F1
#
_entry.id   AF-A0AAP0B9M5-F1
#
_cell.length_a   1.000
_cell.length_b   1.000
_cell.length_c   1.000
_cell.angle_alpha   90.00
_cell.angle_beta   90.00
_cell.angle_gamma   90.00
#
_symmetry.space_group_name_H-M   'P 1'
#
loop_
_entity.id
_entity.type
_entity.pdbx_description
1 polymer ?
#
loop_
_entity_poly.entity_id
_entity_poly.type
_entity_poly.pdbx_seq_one_letter_code
_entity_poly.pdbx_strand_id
1 'polypeptide(L)' 'MKAFHLLLFHGSFIFPECILIFGLIFLLMIDSTYDQKDRPWFYFISSTSLVMSITTLFF' A
#
# COMPACT_ATOMS: atom_id res chain seq x y z
N MET A 1 -5.10 18.49 -18.36
CA MET A 1 -4.68 17.85 -17.09
C MET A 1 -5.59 18.31 -15.94
N LYS A 2 -6.82 17.77 -15.87
CA LYS A 2 -7.75 18.00 -14.74
C LYS A 2 -8.52 16.73 -14.33
N ALA A 3 -8.45 15.65 -15.12
CA ALA A 3 -9.17 14.39 -14.86
C ALA A 3 -8.58 13.56 -13.71
N PHE A 4 -7.25 13.55 -13.55
CA PHE A 4 -6.60 12.87 -12.41
C PHE A 4 -7.02 13.47 -11.07
N HIS A 5 -7.14 14.80 -11.01
CA HIS A 5 -7.57 15.48 -9.79
C HIS A 5 -9.04 15.20 -9.47
N LEU A 6 -9.89 14.98 -10.48
CA LEU A 6 -11.33 14.71 -10.31
C LEU A 6 -11.61 13.26 -9.87
N LEU A 7 -10.83 12.29 -10.35
CA LEU A 7 -10.88 10.90 -9.89
C LEU A 7 -10.45 10.79 -8.42
N LEU A 8 -9.40 11.53 -8.03
CA LEU A 8 -8.88 11.56 -6.66
C LEU A 8 -9.80 12.29 -5.67
N PHE A 9 -10.60 13.26 -6.13
CA PHE A 9 -11.47 14.07 -5.25
C PHE A 9 -12.88 13.51 -5.07
N HIS A 10 -13.41 12.72 -6.01
CA HIS A 10 -14.77 12.17 -5.88
C HIS A 10 -14.81 10.86 -5.05
N GLY A 11 -13.66 10.22 -4.85
CA GLY A 11 -13.50 8.98 -4.08
C GLY A 11 -12.69 9.18 -2.80
N SER A 12 -13.06 10.14 -1.95
CA SER A 12 -12.31 10.52 -0.74
C SER A 12 -12.15 9.42 0.32
N PHE A 13 -12.78 8.26 0.13
CA PHE A 13 -12.52 7.03 0.89
C PHE A 13 -11.35 6.21 0.27
N ILE A 14 -11.27 6.18 -1.07
CA ILE A 14 -10.31 5.38 -1.85
C ILE A 14 -8.88 5.95 -1.83
N PHE A 15 -8.70 7.23 -1.50
CA PHE A 15 -7.38 7.90 -1.54
C PHE A 15 -6.34 7.31 -0.56
N PRO A 16 -6.62 7.16 0.75
CA PRO A 16 -5.69 6.50 1.68
C PRO A 16 -5.48 5.01 1.37
N GLU A 17 -6.54 4.31 0.99
CA GLU A 17 -6.48 2.88 0.66
C GLU A 17 -5.63 2.61 -0.59
N CYS A 18 -5.79 3.41 -1.65
CA CYS A 18 -5.00 3.28 -2.87
C CYS A 18 -3.52 3.56 -2.64
N ILE A 19 -3.17 4.55 -1.81
CA ILE A 19 -1.77 4.84 -1.48
C ILE A 19 -1.15 3.66 -0.74
N LEU A 20 -1.90 3.04 0.18
CA LEU A 20 -1.43 1.86 0.92
C LEU A 20 -1.28 0.63 0.01
N ILE A 21 -2.25 0.35 -0.87
CA ILE A 21 -2.18 -0.76 -1.82
C ILE A 21 -1.00 -0.57 -2.79
N PHE A 22 -0.81 0.66 -3.29
CA PHE A 22 0.28 0.97 -4.20
C PHE A 22 1.64 0.85 -3.50
N GLY A 23 1.74 1.34 -2.25
CA GLY A 23 2.92 1.17 -1.41
C GLY A 23 3.26 -0.29 -1.13
N LEU A 24 2.24 -1.13 -0.88
CA LEU A 24 2.42 -2.57 -0.64
C LEU A 24 2.91 -3.31 -1.89
N ILE A 25 2.34 -3.01 -3.07
CA ILE A 25 2.76 -3.60 -4.35
C ILE A 25 4.19 -3.18 -4.68
N PHE A 26 4.54 -1.92 -4.44
CA PHE A 26 5.89 -1.41 -4.67
C PHE A 26 6.90 -2.05 -3.71
N LEU A 27 6.54 -2.20 -2.43
CA LEU A 27 7.35 -2.88 -1.42
C LEU A 27 7.55 -4.36 -1.76
N LEU A 28 6.52 -5.04 -2.26
CA LEU A 28 6.60 -6.43 -2.73
C LEU A 28 7.49 -6.57 -3.96
N MET A 29 7.45 -5.61 -4.88
CA MET A 29 8.31 -5.61 -6.07
C MET A 29 9.78 -5.42 -5.70
N ILE A 30 10.07 -4.59 -4.69
CA ILE A 30 11.42 -4.43 -4.13
C ILE A 30 11.84 -5.72 -3.42
N ASP A 31 10.99 -6.31 -2.57
CA ASP A 31 11.26 -7.58 -1.87
C ASP A 31 11.60 -8.71 -2.84
N SER A 32 10.85 -8.85 -3.95
CA SER A 32 11.12 -9.89 -4.96
C SER A 32 12.49 -9.76 -5.62
N THR A 33 13.10 -8.58 -5.58
CA THR A 33 14.42 -8.30 -6.14
C THR A 33 15.51 -8.27 -5.06
N TYR A 34 15.11 -8.28 -3.79
CA TYR A 34 15.98 -8.22 -2.63
C TYR A 34 16.38 -9.63 -2.16
N ASP A 35 17.61 -9.76 -1.67
CA ASP A 35 18.24 -11.05 -1.38
C ASP A 35 17.52 -11.85 -0.28
N GLN A 36 17.73 -13.18 -0.22
CA GLN A 36 16.98 -14.11 0.62
C GLN A 36 17.06 -13.83 2.13
N LYS A 37 18.09 -13.09 2.56
CA LYS A 37 18.41 -12.87 3.96
C LYS A 37 17.43 -11.93 4.68
N ASP A 38 16.74 -11.05 3.96
CA ASP A 38 15.88 -10.01 4.53
C ASP A 38 14.37 -10.23 4.31
N ARG A 39 14.02 -11.29 3.55
CA ARG A 39 12.62 -11.72 3.33
C ARG A 39 11.77 -11.74 4.61
N PRO A 40 12.18 -12.36 5.73
CA PRO A 40 11.31 -12.44 6.91
C PRO A 40 10.99 -11.07 7.52
N TRP A 41 11.90 -10.10 7.41
CA TRP A 41 11.69 -8.74 7.89
C TRP A 41 10.70 -7.98 7.00
N PHE A 42 10.82 -8.15 5.68
CA PHE A 42 9.87 -7.58 4.71
C PHE A 42 8.46 -8.17 4.84
N TYR A 43 8.32 -9.48 5.08
CA TYR A 43 7.00 -10.09 5.37
C TYR A 43 6.36 -9.52 6.64
N PHE A 44 7.15 -9.25 7.68
CA PHE A 44 6.66 -8.63 8.91
C PHE A 44 6.18 -7.19 8.67
N ILE A 45 6.95 -6.38 7.92
CA ILE A 45 6.59 -5.02 7.54
C ILE A 45 5.32 -5.00 6.67
N SER A 46 5.26 -5.88 5.67
CA SER A 46 4.10 -6.03 4.77
C SER A 46 2.84 -6.44 5.54
N SER A 47 2.95 -7.40 6.46
CA SER A 47 1.83 -7.84 7.30
C SER A 47 1.32 -6.73 8.22
N THR A 48 2.22 -5.96 8.85
CA THR A 48 1.84 -4.84 9.73
C THR A 48 1.16 -3.72 8.94
N SER A 49 1.68 -3.39 7.75
CA SER A 49 1.08 -2.42 6.84
C SER A 49 -0.32 -2.85 6.39
N LEU A 50 -0.52 -4.13 6.09
CA LEU A 50 -1.81 -4.68 5.69
C LEU A 50 -2.84 -4.59 6.82
N VAL A 51 -2.46 -4.93 8.05
CA VAL A 51 -3.33 -4.78 9.23
C VAL A 51 -3.72 -3.31 9.43
N MET A 52 -2.76 -2.40 9.27
CA MET A 52 -3.03 -0.95 9.36
C MET A 52 -4.00 -0.50 8.27
N SER A 53 -3.84 -0.96 7.02
CA SER A 53 -4.78 -0.69 5.92
C SER A 53 -6.19 -1.17 6.19
N ILE A 54 -6.35 -2.40 6.69
CA ILE A 54 -7.68 -2.93 7.03
C ILE A 54 -8.31 -2.10 8.15
N THR A 55 -7.53 -1.69 9.15
CA THR A 55 -8.01 -0.87 10.27
C THR A 55 -8.42 0.53 9.82
N THR A 56 -7.69 1.13 8.86
CA THR A 56 -8.06 2.45 8.30
C THR A 56 -9.28 2.38 7.40
N LEU A 57 -9.52 1.25 6.73
CA LEU A 57 -10.69 1.03 5.89
C LEU A 57 -11.96 0.81 6.72
N PHE A 58 -11.83 0.24 7.92
CA PHE A 58 -12.95 -0.09 8.81
C PHE A 58 -13.37 1.04 9.76
N PHE A 59 -12.60 2.14 9.86
CA PHE A 59 -12.80 3.25 10.79
C PHE A 59 -12.95 4.58 10.07
#